data_AF-A0A931I2S5-F1
#
_entry.id   AF-A0A931I2S5-F1
#
_cell.length_a   1.000
_cell.length_b   1.000
_cell.length_c   1.000
_cell.angle_alpha   90.00
_cell.angle_beta   90.00
_cell.angle_gamma   90.00
#
_symmetry.space_group_name_H-M   'P 1'
#
loop_
_entity.id
_entity.type
_entity.pdbx_description
1 polymer ?
#
loop_
_entity_poly.entity_id
_entity_poly.type
_entity_poly.pdbx_seq_one_letter_code
_entity_poly.pdbx_strand_id
1 'polypeptide(L)'
;MGGRALKLLLVSCLFGGLVVHSAGGAVAAGPSFDCDKARGDVERLICADAELSDLDARFARSFAAALARAPAGAVRDLTASEKDWRRIRNNCARASDPRQCTMDAYQSFMSQL
;
A
#
# COMPACT_ATOMS: atom_id res chain seq x y z
N MET A 1 33.42 37.59 4.67
CA MET A 1 33.67 38.73 3.75
C MET A 1 33.45 38.24 2.32
N GLY A 2 32.47 38.82 1.61
CA GLY A 2 32.24 38.76 0.15
C GLY A 2 31.75 37.42 -0.42
N GLY A 3 30.66 37.29 -1.18
CA GLY A 3 29.67 38.25 -1.64
C GLY A 3 28.71 37.61 -2.67
N ARG A 4 27.44 38.03 -2.61
CA ARG A 4 26.45 38.20 -3.70
C ARG A 4 25.71 36.98 -4.30
N ALA A 5 24.49 36.81 -3.79
CA ALA A 5 23.18 36.88 -4.48
C ALA A 5 23.01 36.33 -5.92
N LEU A 6 22.12 35.33 -6.00
CA LEU A 6 20.99 35.17 -6.92
C LEU A 6 21.08 35.88 -8.29
N LYS A 7 21.33 35.08 -9.32
CA LYS A 7 20.85 35.35 -10.68
C LYS A 7 20.07 34.13 -11.16
N LEU A 8 18.75 34.16 -10.97
CA LEU A 8 17.83 33.46 -11.86
C LEU A 8 18.05 34.08 -13.25
N LEU A 9 18.79 33.39 -14.10
CA LEU A 9 18.77 33.64 -15.53
C LEU A 9 17.96 32.51 -16.14
N LEU A 10 16.72 32.84 -16.49
CA LEU A 10 15.94 32.13 -17.49
C LEU A 10 16.79 32.06 -18.76
N VAL A 11 17.34 30.88 -19.07
CA VAL A 11 17.94 30.59 -20.37
C VAL A 11 16.96 29.66 -21.07
N SER A 12 16.04 30.26 -21.83
CA SER A 12 15.37 29.57 -22.91
C SER A 12 16.38 29.44 -24.06
N CYS A 13 16.84 28.21 -24.30
CA CYS A 13 17.53 27.85 -25.53
C CYS A 13 16.96 26.51 -26.01
N LEU A 14 16.25 26.59 -27.13
CA LEU A 14 15.89 25.51 -28.02
C LEU A 14 17.17 24.79 -28.49
N PHE A 15 17.62 23.77 -27.76
CA PHE A 15 18.63 22.81 -28.22
C PHE A 15 18.29 21.44 -27.66
N GLY A 16 18.16 20.46 -28.56
CA GLY A 16 17.81 19.08 -28.27
C GLY A 16 18.85 18.37 -27.41
N GLY A 17 18.67 18.44 -26.09
CA GLY A 17 19.29 17.55 -25.13
C GLY A 17 18.27 16.55 -24.64
N LEU A 18 18.46 15.27 -24.97
CA LEU A 18 17.72 14.15 -24.39
C LEU A 18 17.95 14.17 -22.87
N VAL A 19 17.01 14.74 -22.12
CA VAL A 19 16.94 14.55 -20.68
C VAL A 19 16.61 13.08 -20.43
N VAL A 20 17.63 12.28 -20.16
CA VAL A 20 17.45 10.95 -19.56
C VAL A 20 16.88 11.17 -18.16
N HIS A 21 15.55 11.26 -18.07
CA HIS A 21 14.85 11.05 -16.82
C HIS A 21 15.15 9.61 -16.42
N SER A 22 16.08 9.46 -15.47
CA SER A 22 16.21 8.21 -14.74
C SER A 22 14.92 8.07 -13.94
N ALA A 23 13.94 7.40 -14.54
CA ALA A 23 12.81 6.87 -13.80
C ALA A 23 13.41 5.88 -12.81
N GLY A 24 13.69 6.36 -11.59
CA GLY A 24 13.94 5.47 -10.47
C GLY A 24 12.72 4.59 -10.38
N GLY A 25 12.84 3.35 -10.87
CA GLY A 25 11.80 2.35 -10.72
C GLY A 25 11.54 2.25 -9.23
N ALA A 26 10.41 2.79 -8.78
CA ALA A 26 9.93 2.50 -7.45
C ALA A 26 9.81 0.99 -7.40
N VAL A 27 10.70 0.33 -6.66
CA VAL A 27 10.48 -1.04 -6.24
C VAL A 27 9.15 -0.96 -5.52
N ALA A 28 8.08 -1.45 -6.17
CA ALA A 28 6.77 -1.49 -5.55
C ALA A 28 6.97 -2.23 -4.24
N ALA A 29 6.79 -1.53 -3.11
CA ALA A 29 6.86 -2.17 -1.82
C ALA A 29 5.86 -3.33 -1.87
N GLY A 30 6.33 -4.54 -1.58
CA GLY A 30 5.48 -5.72 -1.53
C GLY A 30 4.36 -5.54 -0.50
N PRO A 31 3.47 -6.54 -0.36
CA PRO A 31 2.44 -6.48 0.65
C PRO A 31 3.07 -6.44 2.06
N SER A 32 2.25 -6.22 3.08
CA SER A 32 2.66 -6.16 4.48
C SER A 32 3.16 -7.50 5.06
N PHE A 33 3.23 -8.54 4.24
CA PHE A 33 3.71 -9.87 4.59
C PHE A 33 4.73 -10.38 3.56
N ASP A 34 5.50 -11.38 3.98
CA ASP A 34 6.50 -12.04 3.15
C ASP A 34 5.80 -12.98 2.14
N CYS A 35 5.92 -12.66 0.84
CA CYS A 35 5.32 -13.45 -0.22
C CYS A 35 5.86 -14.88 -0.31
N ASP A 36 7.09 -15.13 0.14
CA ASP A 36 7.65 -16.49 0.20
C ASP A 36 6.97 -17.34 1.29
N LYS A 37 6.25 -16.70 2.21
CA LYS A 37 5.49 -17.34 3.29
C LYS A 37 3.98 -17.36 3.04
N ALA A 38 3.52 -16.93 1.87
CA ALA A 38 2.09 -16.95 1.51
C ALA A 38 1.54 -18.38 1.54
N ARG A 39 0.49 -18.61 2.34
CA ARG A 39 -0.11 -19.95 2.53
C ARG A 39 -1.42 -20.09 1.74
N GLY A 40 -2.21 -19.03 1.63
CA GLY A 40 -3.52 -19.04 0.97
C GLY A 40 -3.54 -18.55 -0.48
N ASP A 41 -4.59 -18.93 -1.23
CA ASP A 41 -4.79 -18.45 -2.61
C ASP A 41 -4.92 -16.93 -2.68
N VAL A 42 -5.64 -16.32 -1.74
CA VAL A 42 -5.77 -14.86 -1.67
C VAL A 42 -4.43 -14.18 -1.35
N GLU A 43 -3.58 -14.77 -0.51
CA GLU A 43 -2.26 -14.22 -0.22
C GLU A 43 -1.33 -14.29 -1.45
N ARG A 44 -1.37 -15.41 -2.18
CA ARG A 44 -0.65 -15.53 -3.46
C ARG A 44 -1.18 -14.56 -4.51
N LEU A 45 -2.49 -14.35 -4.56
CA LEU A 45 -3.13 -13.36 -5.43
C LEU A 45 -2.66 -11.94 -5.10
N ILE A 46 -2.63 -11.59 -3.81
CA ILE A 46 -2.11 -10.29 -3.34
C ILE A 46 -0.64 -10.11 -3.75
N CYS A 47 0.19 -11.15 -3.63
CA CYS A 47 1.59 -11.09 -4.05
C CYS A 47 1.79 -10.94 -5.56
N ALA A 48 0.87 -11.48 -6.37
CA ALA A 48 0.97 -11.45 -7.83
C ALA A 48 0.35 -10.19 -8.47
N ASP A 49 -0.48 -9.46 -7.73
CA ASP A 49 -1.18 -8.27 -8.22
C ASP A 49 -0.66 -7.01 -7.53
N ALA A 50 -0.07 -6.09 -8.31
CA ALA A 50 0.57 -4.90 -7.78
C ALA A 50 -0.40 -3.95 -7.04
N GLU A 51 -1.65 -3.88 -7.48
CA GLU A 51 -2.66 -3.02 -6.84
C GLU A 51 -3.12 -3.63 -5.51
N LEU A 52 -3.36 -4.94 -5.47
CA LEU A 52 -3.68 -5.64 -4.21
C LEU A 52 -2.50 -5.63 -3.23
N SER A 53 -1.27 -5.74 -3.72
CA SER A 53 -0.05 -5.60 -2.91
C SER A 53 0.02 -4.24 -2.24
N ASP A 54 -0.13 -3.15 -3.01
CA ASP A 54 -0.14 -1.79 -2.46
C ASP A 54 -1.32 -1.57 -1.50
N LEU A 55 -2.48 -2.14 -1.81
CA LEU A 55 -3.67 -2.08 -0.97
C LEU A 55 -3.47 -2.77 0.39
N ASP A 56 -2.85 -3.96 0.41
CA ASP A 56 -2.46 -4.67 1.64
C ASP A 56 -1.45 -3.84 2.46
N ALA A 57 -0.45 -3.23 1.81
CA ALA A 57 0.51 -2.36 2.47
C ALA A 57 -0.14 -1.10 3.06
N ARG A 58 -1.12 -0.49 2.36
CA ARG A 58 -1.91 0.64 2.86
C ARG A 58 -2.76 0.23 4.05
N PHE A 59 -3.44 -0.91 3.95
CA PHE A 59 -4.25 -1.47 5.02
C PHE A 59 -3.42 -1.64 6.30
N ALA A 60 -2.22 -2.22 6.22
CA ALA A 60 -1.35 -2.39 7.39
C ALA A 60 -0.97 -1.06 8.05
N ARG A 61 -0.68 -0.02 7.26
CA ARG A 61 -0.40 1.33 7.78
C ARG A 61 -1.61 1.95 8.46
N SER A 62 -2.79 1.85 7.84
CA SER A 62 -4.05 2.36 8.39
C SER A 62 -4.43 1.64 9.69
N PHE A 63 -4.28 0.32 9.73
CA PHE A 63 -4.58 -0.49 10.91
C PHE A 63 -3.63 -0.18 12.07
N ALA A 64 -2.32 -0.02 11.81
CA ALA A 64 -1.36 0.41 12.82
C ALA A 64 -1.71 1.79 13.38
N ALA A 65 -2.15 2.73 12.55
CA ALA A 65 -2.59 4.06 12.99
C ALA A 65 -3.89 3.98 13.81
N ALA A 66 -4.82 3.08 13.47
CA ALA A 66 -6.02 2.83 14.27
C ALA A 66 -5.67 2.26 15.65
N LEU A 67 -4.77 1.27 15.73
CA LEU A 67 -4.28 0.71 16.99
C LEU A 67 -3.61 1.78 17.87
N ALA A 68 -2.81 2.67 17.28
CA ALA A 68 -2.14 3.74 18.03
C ALA A 68 -3.11 4.78 18.62
N ARG A 69 -4.30 4.95 18.03
CA ARG A 69 -5.34 5.89 18.48
C ARG A 69 -6.39 5.23 19.37
N ALA A 70 -6.47 3.90 19.37
CA ALA A 70 -7.47 3.17 20.15
C ALA A 70 -7.23 3.32 21.66
N PRO A 71 -8.30 3.48 22.48
CA PRO A 71 -8.18 3.33 23.92
C PRO A 71 -7.62 1.95 24.28
N ALA A 72 -6.82 1.86 25.35
CA ALA A 72 -6.17 0.61 25.76
C ALA A 72 -7.15 -0.58 25.89
N GLY A 73 -8.37 -0.32 26.36
CA GLY A 73 -9.43 -1.34 26.47
C GLY A 73 -9.96 -1.88 25.14
N ALA A 74 -9.80 -1.14 24.04
CA ALA A 74 -10.31 -1.49 22.70
C ALA A 74 -9.27 -2.17 21.79
N VAL A 75 -7.98 -2.09 22.13
CA VAL A 75 -6.88 -2.64 21.30
C VAL A 75 -7.05 -4.14 21.04
N ARG A 76 -7.44 -4.90 22.06
CA ARG A 76 -7.66 -6.34 21.95
C ARG A 76 -8.80 -6.67 20.98
N ASP A 77 -9.89 -5.93 21.07
CA ASP A 77 -11.08 -6.17 20.26
C ASP A 77 -10.82 -5.74 18.80
N LEU A 78 -10.11 -4.62 18.58
CA LEU A 78 -9.70 -4.20 17.24
C LEU A 78 -8.76 -5.23 16.57
N THR A 79 -7.82 -5.79 17.33
CA THR A 79 -6.93 -6.86 16.85
C THR A 79 -7.70 -8.14 16.53
N ALA A 80 -8.70 -8.50 17.34
CA ALA A 80 -9.55 -9.65 17.08
C ALA A 80 -10.40 -9.46 15.80
N SER A 81 -11.00 -8.27 15.62
CA SER A 81 -11.76 -7.93 14.43
C SER A 81 -10.93 -8.03 13.15
N GLU A 82 -9.66 -7.64 13.18
CA GLU A 82 -8.76 -7.77 12.04
C GLU A 82 -8.47 -9.23 11.69
N LYS A 83 -8.17 -10.05 12.70
CA LYS A 83 -7.96 -11.49 12.53
C LYS A 83 -9.20 -12.16 11.93
N ASP A 84 -10.38 -11.72 12.34
CA ASP A 84 -11.66 -12.22 11.86
C ASP A 84 -11.92 -11.81 10.41
N TRP A 85 -11.68 -10.54 10.11
CA TRP A 85 -11.76 -10.00 8.76
C TRP A 85 -10.79 -10.70 7.79
N ARG A 86 -9.55 -11.00 8.19
CA ARG A 86 -8.61 -11.76 7.33
C ARG A 86 -9.19 -13.11 6.89
N ARG A 87 -9.96 -13.79 7.76
CA ARG A 87 -10.64 -15.04 7.40
C ARG A 87 -11.74 -14.81 6.36
N ILE A 88 -12.49 -13.71 6.48
CA ILE A 88 -13.51 -13.32 5.51
C ILE A 88 -12.86 -12.99 4.16
N ARG A 89 -11.81 -12.15 4.14
CA ARG A 89 -11.03 -11.83 2.93
C ARG A 89 -10.53 -13.11 2.24
N ASN A 90 -10.02 -14.06 3.01
CA ASN A 90 -9.50 -15.32 2.45
C ASN A 90 -10.60 -16.19 1.79
N ASN A 91 -11.88 -15.99 2.10
CA ASN A 91 -12.97 -16.67 1.39
C ASN A 91 -13.16 -16.17 -0.06
N CYS A 92 -12.61 -15.01 -0.42
CA CYS A 92 -12.63 -14.50 -1.80
C CYS A 92 -12.00 -15.45 -2.81
N ALA A 93 -11.14 -16.39 -2.39
CA ALA A 93 -10.63 -17.46 -3.24
C ALA A 93 -11.75 -18.28 -3.92
N ARG A 94 -12.97 -18.29 -3.37
CA ARG A 94 -14.13 -19.02 -3.88
C ARG A 94 -15.12 -18.13 -4.65
N ALA A 95 -14.86 -16.83 -4.76
CA ALA A 95 -15.71 -15.91 -5.49
C ALA A 95 -15.58 -16.14 -7.02
N SER A 96 -16.60 -15.72 -7.78
CA SER A 96 -16.53 -15.69 -9.24
C SER A 96 -15.44 -14.75 -9.76
N ASP A 97 -15.14 -13.69 -8.99
CA ASP A 97 -14.02 -12.78 -9.19
C ASP A 97 -13.23 -12.62 -7.88
N PRO A 98 -12.20 -13.45 -7.65
CA PRO A 98 -11.38 -13.37 -6.44
C PRO A 98 -10.64 -12.04 -6.28
N ARG A 99 -10.27 -11.40 -7.38
CA ARG A 99 -9.53 -10.13 -7.36
C ARG A 99 -10.43 -9.02 -6.86
N GLN A 100 -11.58 -8.82 -7.50
CA GLN A 100 -12.53 -7.78 -7.10
C GLN A 100 -13.05 -8.01 -5.66
N CYS A 101 -13.40 -9.25 -5.31
CA CYS A 101 -13.80 -9.58 -3.95
C CYS A 101 -12.73 -9.18 -2.91
N THR A 102 -11.45 -9.43 -3.22
CA THR A 102 -10.35 -9.06 -2.33
C THR A 102 -10.19 -7.55 -2.22
N MET A 103 -10.32 -6.80 -3.33
CA MET A 103 -10.30 -5.33 -3.31
C MET A 103 -11.42 -4.77 -2.43
N ASP A 104 -12.65 -5.25 -2.62
CA ASP A 104 -13.82 -4.79 -1.88
C ASP A 104 -13.69 -5.09 -0.38
N ALA A 105 -13.15 -6.28 -0.03
CA ALA A 105 -12.91 -6.67 1.36
C ALA A 105 -11.94 -5.71 2.07
N TYR A 106 -10.88 -5.27 1.39
CA TYR A 106 -9.96 -4.26 1.92
C TYR A 106 -10.63 -2.90 2.10
N GLN A 107 -11.29 -2.41 1.06
CA GLN A 107 -11.92 -1.09 1.06
C GLN A 107 -13.00 -0.99 2.15
N SER A 108 -13.81 -2.04 2.29
CA SER A 108 -14.87 -2.11 3.31
C SER A 108 -14.31 -2.12 4.73
N PHE A 109 -13.23 -2.84 5.01
CA PHE A 109 -12.68 -2.85 6.38
C PHE A 109 -11.92 -1.57 6.70
N MET A 110 -11.16 -1.04 5.74
CA MET A 110 -10.44 0.23 5.95
C MET A 110 -11.37 1.42 6.19
N SER A 111 -12.60 1.41 5.65
CA SER A 111 -13.58 2.47 5.93
C SER A 111 -14.15 2.43 7.36
N GLN A 112 -13.84 1.37 8.12
CA GLN A 112 -14.28 1.16 9.51
C GLN A 112 -13.15 1.42 10.54
N LEU A 113 -11.93 1.73 10.09
CA LEU A 113 -10.76 2.00 10.94
C LEU A 113 -10.70 3.45 11.42
#